data_AF-A0A088EWF0-F1
#
_entry.id   AF-A0A088EWF0-F1
#
_cell.length_a   1.000
_cell.length_b   1.000
_cell.length_c   1.000
_cell.angle_alpha   90.00
_cell.angle_beta   90.00
_cell.angle_gamma   90.00
#
_symmetry.space_group_name_H-M   'P 1'
#
loop_
_entity.id
_entity.type
_entity.pdbx_description
1 polymer ?
#
loop_
_entity_poly.entity_id
_entity_poly.type
_entity_poly.pdbx_seq_one_letter_code
_entity_poly.pdbx_strand_id
1 'polypeptide(L)'
;MQIVKSIKENLKSKIGWFHSCHSLAHITICEYHADLETLSKIKKQVAEVLKYEGSQYVYFDTYNAFRNGAFYIAPALKSKQFLKKKMEAITKINISTLLSKCDEPHLTVGRDLNPEKLAVAVESFKAIDLDFFCSSIFLRKYNPAREQYDIIEEFKFGNFPKPPLEEGQLTFNF
;
A
#
# COMPACT_ATOMS: atom_id res chain seq x y z
N MET A 1 -5.52 -5.51 11.14
CA MET A 1 -4.61 -4.76 12.04
C MET A 1 -5.40 -3.91 13.04
N GLN A 2 -5.77 -4.48 14.18
CA GLN A 2 -6.46 -3.73 15.25
C GLN A 2 -5.58 -2.61 15.83
N ILE A 3 -4.26 -2.81 15.87
CA ILE A 3 -3.28 -1.84 16.40
C ILE A 3 -3.38 -0.47 15.72
N VAL A 4 -3.38 -0.41 14.38
CA VAL A 4 -3.48 0.88 13.68
C VAL A 4 -4.82 1.56 13.90
N LYS A 5 -5.91 0.80 14.08
CA LYS A 5 -7.20 1.38 14.47
C LYS A 5 -7.11 2.05 15.83
N SER A 6 -6.51 1.40 16.83
CA SER A 6 -6.29 1.98 18.16
C SER A 6 -5.37 3.20 18.13
N ILE A 7 -4.34 3.21 17.27
CA ILE A 7 -3.48 4.39 17.06
C ILE A 7 -4.30 5.56 16.50
N LYS A 8 -5.19 5.32 15.53
CA LYS A 8 -6.08 6.35 14.97
C LYS A 8 -7.07 6.88 16.00
N GLU A 9 -7.62 6.02 16.84
CA GLU A 9 -8.51 6.41 17.94
C GLU A 9 -7.78 7.26 18.98
N ASN A 10 -6.53 6.89 19.33
CA ASN A 10 -5.68 7.66 20.23
C ASN A 10 -5.30 9.02 19.62
N LEU A 11 -4.99 9.07 18.32
CA LEU A 11 -4.76 10.35 17.64
C LEU A 11 -6.04 11.21 17.69
N LYS A 12 -7.21 10.62 17.43
CA LYS A 12 -8.50 11.33 17.43
C LYS A 12 -8.83 11.92 18.80
N SER A 13 -8.51 11.23 19.90
CA SER A 13 -8.72 11.77 21.25
C SER A 13 -7.81 12.96 21.57
N LYS A 14 -6.68 13.11 20.86
CA LYS A 14 -5.73 14.22 21.03
C LYS A 14 -6.00 15.42 20.13
N ILE A 15 -6.36 15.19 18.86
CA ILE A 15 -6.45 16.24 17.84
C ILE A 15 -7.86 16.44 17.27
N GLY A 16 -8.85 15.74 17.82
CA GLY A 16 -10.22 15.73 17.32
C GLY A 16 -10.35 14.99 15.99
N TRP A 17 -11.39 15.33 15.22
CA TRP A 17 -11.66 14.68 13.93
C TRP A 17 -10.59 15.02 12.87
N PHE A 18 -10.27 14.04 12.02
CA PHE A 18 -9.35 14.16 10.88
C PHE A 18 -9.71 13.17 9.76
N HIS A 19 -9.22 13.43 8.55
CA HIS A 19 -9.45 12.57 7.39
C HIS A 19 -8.76 11.21 7.57
N SER A 20 -9.43 10.13 7.16
CA SER A 20 -9.00 8.74 7.32
C SER A 20 -9.10 8.15 8.74
N CYS A 21 -9.67 8.86 9.71
CA CYS A 21 -9.84 8.36 11.08
C CYS A 21 -10.62 7.02 11.16
N HIS A 22 -11.51 6.76 10.21
CA HIS A 22 -12.26 5.50 10.08
C HIS A 22 -11.79 4.61 8.93
N SER A 23 -10.76 5.01 8.20
CA SER A 23 -10.23 4.21 7.08
C SER A 23 -9.43 3.01 7.60
N LEU A 24 -9.64 1.84 6.99
CA LEU A 24 -8.82 0.65 7.23
C LEU A 24 -7.33 0.95 6.98
N ALA A 25 -6.46 0.39 7.80
CA ALA A 25 -5.02 0.46 7.57
C ALA A 25 -4.66 -0.31 6.29
N HIS A 26 -3.92 0.34 5.40
CA HIS A 26 -3.45 -0.24 4.14
C HIS A 26 -2.22 0.51 3.65
N ILE A 27 -1.46 -0.13 2.76
CA ILE A 27 -0.37 0.47 2.00
C ILE A 27 -0.90 0.64 0.58
N THR A 28 -1.03 1.88 0.13
CA THR A 28 -1.51 2.17 -1.22
C THR A 28 -0.43 1.85 -2.24
N ILE A 29 -0.79 1.17 -3.34
CA ILE A 29 0.11 0.91 -4.47
C ILE A 29 -0.18 1.89 -5.61
N CYS A 30 -1.42 1.90 -6.08
CA CYS A 30 -1.89 2.79 -7.13
C CYS A 30 -3.41 2.97 -7.04
N GLU A 31 -3.91 3.98 -7.76
CA GLU A 31 -5.32 4.31 -7.91
C GLU A 31 -5.62 4.51 -9.40
N TYR A 32 -6.76 4.01 -9.87
CA TYR A 32 -7.15 4.07 -11.28
C TYR A 32 -8.67 4.00 -11.44
N HIS A 33 -9.18 4.49 -12.57
CA HIS A 33 -10.55 4.20 -13.01
C HIS A 33 -10.60 2.89 -13.79
N ALA A 34 -11.71 2.15 -13.71
CA ALA A 34 -11.88 0.97 -14.55
C ALA A 34 -13.37 0.71 -14.82
N ASP A 35 -13.71 0.50 -16.09
CA ASP A 35 -14.94 -0.18 -16.47
C ASP A 35 -14.78 -1.70 -16.25
N LEU A 36 -15.84 -2.47 -16.55
CA LEU A 36 -15.84 -3.91 -16.33
C LEU A 36 -14.76 -4.64 -17.16
N GLU A 37 -14.51 -4.19 -18.39
CA GLU A 37 -13.53 -4.83 -19.28
C GLU A 37 -12.10 -4.57 -18.80
N THR A 38 -11.78 -3.30 -18.53
CA THR A 38 -10.49 -2.85 -18.00
C THR A 38 -10.22 -3.52 -16.66
N LEU A 39 -11.22 -3.59 -15.78
CA LEU A 39 -11.11 -4.27 -14.49
C LEU A 39 -10.77 -5.75 -14.66
N SER A 40 -11.46 -6.45 -15.57
CA SER A 40 -11.19 -7.88 -15.85
C SER A 40 -9.76 -8.11 -16.35
N LYS A 41 -9.26 -7.24 -17.23
CA LYS A 41 -7.87 -7.29 -17.73
C LYS A 41 -6.86 -7.08 -16.61
N ILE A 42 -7.06 -6.05 -15.78
CA ILE A 42 -6.16 -5.74 -14.65
C ILE A 42 -6.13 -6.90 -13.66
N LYS A 43 -7.29 -7.47 -13.28
CA LYS A 43 -7.36 -8.61 -12.36
C LYS A 43 -6.52 -9.80 -12.86
N LYS A 44 -6.61 -10.12 -14.15
CA LYS A 44 -5.80 -11.20 -14.76
C LYS A 44 -4.30 -10.89 -14.72
N GLN A 45 -3.90 -9.66 -15.06
CA GLN A 45 -2.50 -9.25 -15.05
C GLN A 45 -1.91 -9.23 -13.64
N VAL A 46 -2.67 -8.72 -12.66
CA VAL A 46 -2.27 -8.73 -11.25
C VAL A 46 -2.10 -10.17 -10.76
N ALA A 47 -3.06 -11.05 -11.03
CA ALA A 47 -2.94 -12.46 -10.67
C ALA A 47 -1.70 -13.13 -11.29
N GLU A 48 -1.40 -12.84 -12.56
CA GLU A 48 -0.22 -13.38 -13.25
C GLU A 48 1.10 -12.90 -12.61
N VAL A 49 1.22 -11.59 -12.36
CA VAL A 49 2.42 -11.01 -11.73
C VAL A 49 2.65 -11.59 -10.35
N LEU A 50 1.59 -11.77 -9.56
CA LEU A 50 1.70 -12.18 -8.15
C LEU A 50 1.98 -13.67 -7.95
N LYS A 51 1.87 -14.52 -8.99
CA LYS A 51 2.30 -15.93 -8.93
C LYS A 51 3.73 -16.08 -8.43
N TYR A 52 4.62 -15.20 -8.86
CA TYR A 52 6.05 -15.28 -8.57
C TYR A 52 6.53 -14.39 -7.43
N GLU A 53 5.60 -13.66 -6.81
CA GLU A 53 5.93 -12.84 -5.66
C GLU A 53 5.95 -13.69 -4.40
N GLY A 54 6.99 -13.51 -3.57
CA GLY A 54 7.12 -14.18 -2.27
C GLY A 54 6.45 -13.39 -1.15
N SER A 55 6.00 -14.11 -0.13
CA SER A 55 5.45 -13.61 1.13
C SER A 55 6.54 -13.48 2.19
N GLN A 56 6.42 -12.50 3.09
CA GLN A 56 7.29 -12.40 4.26
C GLN A 56 6.65 -11.55 5.37
N TYR A 57 7.23 -11.62 6.56
CA TYR A 57 6.97 -10.62 7.59
C TYR A 57 7.52 -9.24 7.19
N VAL A 58 6.73 -8.21 7.46
CA VAL A 58 7.13 -6.81 7.33
C VAL A 58 7.01 -6.13 8.67
N TYR A 59 7.95 -5.23 8.95
CA TYR A 59 8.12 -4.53 10.23
C TYR A 59 8.07 -3.03 10.00
N PHE A 60 7.46 -2.33 10.94
CA PHE A 60 7.24 -0.90 10.96
C PHE A 60 7.64 -0.36 12.34
N ASP A 61 8.58 0.56 12.35
CA ASP A 61 9.30 0.99 13.57
C ASP A 61 9.30 2.50 13.78
N THR A 62 8.79 3.27 12.82
CA THR A 62 8.98 4.71 12.78
C THR A 62 7.68 5.44 12.49
N TYR A 63 7.34 6.43 13.32
CA TYR A 63 6.34 7.45 12.97
C TYR A 63 6.99 8.57 12.17
N ASN A 64 6.30 9.07 11.15
CA ASN A 64 6.78 10.20 10.37
C ASN A 64 5.61 11.00 9.79
N ALA A 65 5.93 12.15 9.19
CA ALA A 65 4.99 13.07 8.62
C ALA A 65 5.45 13.54 7.23
N PHE A 66 4.51 13.68 6.30
CA PHE A 66 4.72 14.35 5.04
C PHE A 66 4.33 15.83 5.16
N ARG A 67 4.96 16.70 4.36
CA ARG A 67 4.68 18.14 4.34
C ARG A 67 3.24 18.48 3.97
N ASN A 68 2.53 17.56 3.31
CA ASN A 68 1.13 17.70 2.93
C ASN A 68 0.13 17.36 4.07
N GLY A 69 0.60 17.20 5.32
CA GLY A 69 -0.27 16.95 6.46
C GLY A 69 -0.65 15.48 6.69
N ALA A 70 0.03 14.54 6.03
CA ALA A 70 -0.14 13.12 6.31
C ALA A 70 0.79 12.66 7.44
N PHE A 71 0.22 12.04 8.47
CA PHE A 71 0.92 11.38 9.57
C PHE A 71 0.83 9.87 9.38
N TYR A 72 1.96 9.17 9.41
CA TYR A 72 2.04 7.77 8.99
C TYR A 72 3.08 6.96 9.78
N ILE A 73 2.99 5.64 9.61
CA ILE A 73 3.98 4.67 10.10
C ILE A 73 4.80 4.18 8.92
N ALA A 74 6.12 4.31 9.00
CA ALA A 74 7.07 3.90 7.98
C ALA A 74 7.61 2.48 8.27
N PRO A 75 7.86 1.68 7.22
CA PRO A 75 8.46 0.36 7.37
C PRO A 75 9.96 0.47 7.65
N ALA A 76 10.49 -0.49 8.40
CA ALA A 76 11.93 -0.70 8.57
C ALA A 76 12.61 -0.95 7.21
N LEU A 77 13.90 -0.67 7.10
CA LEU A 77 14.63 -0.66 5.81
C LEU A 77 14.42 -1.92 4.95
N LYS A 78 14.54 -3.12 5.53
CA LYS A 78 14.33 -4.38 4.79
C LYS A 78 12.88 -4.54 4.31
N SER A 79 11.93 -4.18 5.17
CA SER A 79 10.50 -4.23 4.84
C SER A 79 10.13 -3.20 3.77
N LYS A 80 10.71 -2.00 3.83
CA LYS A 80 10.60 -0.96 2.80
C LYS A 80 11.04 -1.51 1.44
N GLN A 81 12.23 -2.10 1.37
CA GLN A 81 12.76 -2.66 0.12
C GLN A 81 11.87 -3.77 -0.45
N PHE A 82 11.36 -4.66 0.41
CA PHE A 82 10.42 -5.70 -0.02
C PHE A 82 9.13 -5.10 -0.56
N LEU A 83 8.51 -4.18 0.17
CA LEU A 83 7.23 -3.55 -0.21
C LEU A 83 7.37 -2.76 -1.51
N LYS A 84 8.46 -2.00 -1.69
CA LYS A 84 8.75 -1.28 -2.95
C LYS A 84 8.80 -2.23 -4.14
N LYS A 85 9.47 -3.38 -4.02
CA LYS A 85 9.49 -4.39 -5.10
C LYS A 85 8.08 -4.90 -5.46
N LYS A 86 7.19 -5.11 -4.48
CA LYS A 86 5.79 -5.51 -4.74
C LYS A 86 5.02 -4.39 -5.43
N MET A 87 5.17 -3.16 -4.96
CA MET A 87 4.54 -1.98 -5.56
C MET A 87 5.00 -1.79 -7.01
N GLU A 88 6.30 -1.94 -7.29
CA GLU A 88 6.89 -1.87 -8.62
C GLU A 88 6.37 -2.98 -9.55
N ALA A 89 6.22 -4.21 -9.05
CA ALA A 89 5.67 -5.31 -9.85
C ALA A 89 4.26 -4.99 -10.37
N ILE A 90 3.43 -4.38 -9.53
CA ILE A 90 2.06 -3.98 -9.91
C ILE A 90 2.06 -2.72 -10.78
N THR A 91 2.84 -1.70 -10.45
CA THR A 91 2.86 -0.43 -11.20
C THR A 91 3.52 -0.53 -12.58
N LYS A 92 4.20 -1.64 -12.88
CA LYS A 92 4.65 -1.99 -14.24
C LYS A 92 3.53 -2.49 -15.15
N ILE A 93 2.38 -2.88 -14.58
CA ILE A 93 1.19 -3.20 -15.37
C ILE A 93 0.72 -1.91 -16.03
N ASN A 94 0.59 -1.92 -17.35
CA ASN A 94 0.12 -0.76 -18.09
C ASN A 94 -1.39 -0.56 -17.86
N ILE A 95 -1.73 0.35 -16.95
CA ILE A 95 -3.10 0.76 -16.66
C ILE A 95 -3.31 2.14 -17.28
N SER A 96 -3.99 2.21 -18.43
CA SER A 96 -4.19 3.45 -19.18
C SER A 96 -4.96 4.53 -18.40
N THR A 97 -5.71 4.12 -17.38
CA THR A 97 -6.58 4.94 -16.53
C THR A 97 -5.98 5.22 -15.15
N LEU A 98 -4.66 5.09 -15.02
CA LEU A 98 -3.91 5.36 -13.79
C LEU A 98 -4.08 6.83 -13.37
N LEU A 99 -4.56 7.04 -12.14
CA LEU A 99 -4.72 8.36 -11.53
C LEU A 99 -3.49 8.72 -10.69
N SER A 100 -3.01 7.77 -9.89
CA SER A 100 -1.86 7.96 -9.03
C SER A 100 -1.12 6.66 -8.78
N LYS A 101 0.17 6.77 -8.47
CA LYS A 101 1.02 5.70 -7.97
C LYS A 101 1.71 6.16 -6.70
N CYS A 102 1.88 5.25 -5.76
CA CYS A 102 2.68 5.47 -4.56
C CYS A 102 4.05 4.84 -4.79
N ASP A 103 5.11 5.55 -4.43
CA ASP A 103 6.50 5.09 -4.52
C ASP A 103 7.15 4.86 -3.14
N GLU A 104 6.48 5.31 -2.08
CA GLU A 104 6.94 5.23 -0.70
C GLU A 104 5.94 4.41 0.14
N PRO A 105 6.25 3.16 0.52
CA PRO A 105 5.33 2.35 1.31
C PRO A 105 5.15 2.95 2.71
N HIS A 106 3.90 3.21 3.09
CA HIS A 106 3.56 3.74 4.42
C HIS A 106 2.16 3.30 4.85
N LEU A 107 1.92 3.30 6.15
CA LEU A 107 0.61 3.10 6.76
C LEU A 107 0.09 4.43 7.29
N THR A 108 -0.90 4.99 6.61
CA THR A 108 -1.47 6.28 7.01
C THR A 108 -2.28 6.18 8.30
N VAL A 109 -1.89 6.99 9.28
CA VAL A 109 -2.63 7.17 10.55
C VAL A 109 -3.62 8.32 10.39
N GLY A 110 -3.16 9.49 9.93
CA GLY A 110 -4.00 10.66 9.69
C GLY A 110 -3.65 11.34 8.37
N ARG A 111 -4.65 11.94 7.72
CA ARG A 111 -4.46 12.77 6.52
C ARG A 111 -5.01 14.16 6.73
N ASP A 112 -4.54 15.07 5.90
CA ASP A 112 -5.06 16.44 5.79
C ASP A 112 -5.03 17.15 7.16
N LEU A 113 -4.00 16.83 7.96
CA LEU A 113 -3.76 17.49 9.24
C LEU A 113 -3.19 18.88 8.98
N ASN A 114 -3.80 19.89 9.58
CA ASN A 114 -3.21 21.22 9.62
C ASN A 114 -1.88 21.19 10.44
N PRO A 115 -1.03 22.23 10.32
CA PRO A 115 0.28 22.23 10.97
C PRO A 115 0.22 22.01 12.49
N GLU A 116 -0.78 22.56 13.17
CA GLU A 116 -0.99 22.41 14.62
C GLU A 116 -1.28 20.95 15.00
N LYS A 117 -2.24 20.30 14.32
CA LYS A 117 -2.59 18.90 14.55
C LYS A 117 -1.44 17.96 14.20
N LEU A 118 -0.68 18.28 13.16
CA LEU A 118 0.48 17.49 12.75
C LEU A 118 1.60 17.56 13.80
N ALA A 119 1.85 18.75 14.36
CA ALA A 119 2.81 18.93 15.44
C ALA A 119 2.43 18.09 16.68
N VAL A 120 1.17 18.15 17.10
CA VAL A 120 0.65 17.32 18.22
C VAL A 120 0.82 15.83 17.94
N ALA A 121 0.61 15.38 16.70
CA ALA A 121 0.82 13.98 16.31
C ALA A 121 2.29 13.57 16.43
N VAL A 122 3.22 14.34 15.86
CA VAL A 122 4.67 14.06 15.93
C VAL A 122 5.19 14.11 17.38
N GLU A 123 4.63 14.96 18.22
CA GLU A 123 4.98 15.04 19.64
C GLU A 123 4.42 13.87 20.45
N SER A 124 3.21 13.41 20.14
CA SER A 124 2.50 12.40 20.94
C SER A 124 2.94 10.96 20.72
N PHE A 125 3.55 10.65 19.57
CA PHE A 125 3.85 9.29 19.16
C PHE A 125 5.35 9.12 18.94
N LYS A 126 6.02 8.33 19.80
CA LYS A 126 7.49 8.24 19.85
C LYS A 126 8.08 6.90 19.43
N ALA A 127 7.37 5.81 19.69
CA ALA A 127 7.82 4.46 19.36
C ALA A 127 6.64 3.62 18.88
N ILE A 128 6.91 2.74 17.93
CA ILE A 128 5.97 1.76 17.42
C ILE A 128 6.73 0.49 17.11
N ASP A 129 6.11 -0.63 17.41
CA ASP A 129 6.53 -1.94 16.97
C ASP A 129 5.31 -2.61 16.37
N LEU A 130 5.32 -2.73 15.04
CA LEU A 130 4.20 -3.25 14.28
C LEU A 130 4.75 -4.17 13.20
N ASP A 131 4.31 -5.41 13.23
CA ASP A 131 4.58 -6.38 12.19
C ASP A 131 3.31 -7.06 11.69
N PHE A 132 3.42 -7.62 10.48
CA PHE A 132 2.43 -8.55 9.95
C PHE A 132 3.04 -9.41 8.85
N PHE A 133 2.46 -10.58 8.62
CA PHE A 133 2.80 -11.43 7.49
C PHE A 133 2.14 -10.89 6.22
N CYS A 134 2.94 -10.38 5.28
CA CYS A 134 2.47 -9.84 4.01
C CYS A 134 2.47 -10.95 2.95
N SER A 135 1.26 -11.44 2.62
CA SER A 135 1.04 -12.55 1.68
C SER A 135 0.07 -12.25 0.56
N SER A 136 -0.49 -11.04 0.51
CA SER A 136 -1.51 -10.67 -0.49
C SER A 136 -1.60 -9.18 -0.74
N ILE A 137 -2.24 -8.83 -1.86
CA ILE A 137 -2.66 -7.48 -2.22
C ILE A 137 -4.18 -7.49 -2.38
N PHE A 138 -4.83 -6.38 -2.02
CA PHE A 138 -6.27 -6.24 -2.10
C PHE A 138 -6.64 -5.23 -3.18
N LEU A 139 -7.61 -5.60 -4.00
CA LEU A 139 -8.30 -4.67 -4.88
C LEU A 139 -9.50 -4.10 -4.14
N ARG A 140 -9.60 -2.77 -4.15
CA ARG A 140 -10.65 -2.05 -3.44
C ARG A 140 -11.40 -1.13 -4.38
N LYS A 141 -12.71 -1.02 -4.17
CA LYS A 141 -13.61 -0.14 -4.94
C LYS A 141 -14.09 1.01 -4.06
N TYR A 142 -13.99 2.23 -4.55
CA TYR A 142 -14.56 3.39 -3.88
C TYR A 142 -16.09 3.31 -3.83
N ASN A 143 -16.64 3.58 -2.66
CA ASN A 143 -18.07 3.62 -2.38
C ASN A 143 -18.46 5.07 -2.07
N PRO A 144 -19.13 5.78 -3.00
CA PRO A 144 -19.43 7.20 -2.85
C PRO A 144 -20.46 7.48 -1.75
N ALA A 145 -21.30 6.52 -1.35
CA ALA A 145 -22.30 6.74 -0.32
C ALA A 145 -21.70 6.89 1.08
N ARG A 146 -20.54 6.27 1.33
CA ARG A 146 -19.84 6.32 2.62
C ARG A 146 -18.43 6.91 2.55
N GLU A 147 -18.00 7.35 1.37
CA GLU A 147 -16.67 7.88 1.09
C GLU A 147 -15.53 6.95 1.55
N GLN A 148 -15.71 5.65 1.36
CA GLN A 148 -14.76 4.61 1.77
C GLN A 148 -14.51 3.59 0.67
N TYR A 149 -13.45 2.80 0.85
CA TYR A 149 -13.03 1.78 -0.10
C TYR A 149 -13.35 0.39 0.42
N ASP A 150 -14.07 -0.37 -0.41
CA ASP A 150 -14.56 -1.72 -0.11
C ASP A 150 -13.64 -2.74 -0.76
N ILE A 151 -13.22 -3.76 -0.01
CA ILE A 151 -12.44 -4.87 -0.59
C ILE A 151 -13.38 -5.65 -1.52
N ILE A 152 -12.97 -5.79 -2.78
CA ILE A 152 -13.72 -6.57 -3.78
C ILE A 152 -12.97 -7.82 -4.22
N GLU A 153 -11.66 -7.90 -3.97
CA GLU A 153 -10.85 -9.08 -4.28
C GLU A 153 -9.53 -9.08 -3.50
N GLU A 154 -9.05 -10.27 -3.17
CA GLU A 154 -7.73 -10.53 -2.60
C GLU A 154 -6.91 -11.35 -3.60
N PHE A 155 -5.68 -10.90 -3.87
CA PHE A 155 -4.70 -11.62 -4.68
C PHE A 155 -3.57 -12.11 -3.81
N LYS A 156 -3.47 -13.42 -3.62
CA LYS A 156 -2.39 -14.05 -2.86
C LYS A 156 -1.10 -14.11 -3.67
N PHE A 157 0.02 -13.97 -2.96
CA PHE A 157 1.34 -14.25 -3.48
C PHE A 157 1.51 -15.75 -3.69
N GLY A 158 1.87 -16.16 -4.91
CA GLY A 158 1.98 -17.57 -5.27
C GLY A 158 3.22 -18.26 -4.73
N ASN A 159 4.28 -17.50 -4.40
CA ASN A 159 5.58 -18.01 -3.94
C ASN A 159 6.25 -18.99 -4.93
N PHE A 160 5.89 -18.93 -6.22
CA PHE A 160 6.56 -19.73 -7.24
C PHE A 160 7.94 -19.14 -7.56
N PRO A 161 8.94 -19.98 -7.88
CA PRO A 161 10.22 -19.48 -8.39
C PRO A 161 9.99 -18.70 -9.68
N LYS A 162 10.66 -17.55 -9.82
CA LYS A 162 10.63 -16.81 -11.09
C LYS A 162 11.30 -17.67 -12.16
N PRO A 163 10.70 -17.81 -13.37
CA PRO A 163 11.39 -18.43 -14.48
C PRO A 163 12.69 -17.66 -14.75
N PRO A 164 13.75 -18.34 -15.24
CA PRO A 164 14.96 -17.66 -15.69
C PRO A 164 14.57 -16.55 -16.68
N LEU A 165 15.23 -15.40 -16.59
CA LEU A 165 15.15 -14.44 -17.68
C LEU A 165 15.69 -15.16 -18.93
N GLU A 166 14.91 -15.21 -20.02
CA GLU A 166 15.45 -15.66 -21.29
C GLU A 166 16.62 -14.73 -21.63
N GLU A 167 17.85 -15.22 -21.44
CA GLU A 167 19.01 -14.59 -22.02
C GLU A 167 18.80 -14.67 -23.54
N GLY A 168 18.52 -13.51 -24.14
CA GLY A 168 18.25 -13.40 -25.57
C GLY A 168 19.32 -14.15 -26.35
N GLN A 169 18.93 -15.29 -26.89
CA GLN A 169 19.81 -16.13 -27.68
C GLN A 169 20.15 -15.32 -28.95
N LEU A 170 21.37 -14.77 -29.01
CA LEU A 170 21.89 -14.12 -30.21
C LEU A 170 22.00 -15.20 -31.29
N THR A 171 20.99 -15.29 -32.16
CA THR A 171 21.06 -16.09 -33.36
C THR A 171 21.88 -15.34 -34.40
N PHE A 172 23.12 -15.78 -34.61
CA PHE A 172 23.90 -15.39 -35.77
C PHE A 172 23.49 -16.31 -36.93
N ASN A 173 22.82 -15.75 -37.93
CA ASN A 173 22.68 -16.41 -39.23
C ASN A 173 24.03 -16.27 -39.95
N PHE A 174 24.73 -17.40 -40.11
CA PHE A 174 25.84 -17.54 -41.05
C PHE A 174 25.32 -17.90 -42.44
#